data_AF-A0A6J4PT73-F1
#
_entry.id   AF-A0A6J4PT73-F1
#
_cell.length_a   1.000
_cell.length_b   1.000
_cell.length_c   1.000
_cell.angle_alpha   90.00
_cell.angle_beta   90.00
_cell.angle_gamma   90.00
#
_symmetry.space_group_name_H-M   'P 1'
#
loop_
_entity.id
_entity.type
_entity.pdbx_description
1 polymer ?
#
loop_
_entity_poly.entity_id
_entity_poly.type
_entity_poly.pdbx_seq_one_letter_code
_entity_poly.pdbx_strand_id
1 'polypeptide(L)'
;MSEERTQQQRQQQQDSPLQTERGATRIEDGVVSKIAGIAAQEVDGVRMGGGTSQAIGGLLSSVTGGSTGGGGQSRGVSVEVGEVEAAIDATLTVAYGRSIPQVAEAVRRNIINRVENLVGLNVTEVNIAVNDVFFPEQERQQEQEQQQRQLEQQQSGQEQRVR
;
A
#
# COMPACT_ATOMS: atom_id res chain seq x y z
N MET A 1 -11.75 42.18 0.10
CA MET A 1 -11.73 40.81 -0.46
C MET A 1 -10.55 39.96 0.03
N SER A 2 -9.49 40.53 0.61
CA SER A 2 -8.33 39.76 1.08
C SER A 2 -8.47 39.23 2.51
N GLU A 3 -9.29 39.86 3.36
CA GLU A 3 -9.41 39.53 4.79
C GLU A 3 -10.33 38.31 5.07
N GLU A 4 -11.36 38.08 4.25
CA GLU A 4 -12.27 36.93 4.38
C GLU A 4 -11.56 35.59 4.09
N ARG A 5 -10.60 35.57 3.15
CA ARG A 5 -9.83 34.36 2.83
C ARG A 5 -8.89 33.95 3.97
N THR A 6 -8.33 34.91 4.68
CA THR A 6 -7.43 34.66 5.81
C THR A 6 -8.18 34.13 7.04
N GLN A 7 -9.45 34.49 7.22
CA GLN A 7 -10.28 33.98 8.34
C GLN A 7 -10.76 32.55 8.10
N GLN A 8 -11.13 32.19 6.86
CA GLN A 8 -11.53 30.81 6.52
C GLN A 8 -10.37 29.81 6.67
N GLN A 9 -9.15 30.19 6.32
CA GLN A 9 -7.97 29.32 6.50
C GLN A 9 -7.63 29.06 7.98
N ARG A 10 -7.83 30.03 8.88
CA ARG A 10 -7.60 29.83 10.32
C ARG A 10 -8.67 28.96 10.98
N GLN A 11 -9.90 29.00 10.49
CA GLN A 11 -10.98 28.14 11.01
C GLN A 11 -10.78 26.68 10.62
N GLN A 12 -10.29 26.39 9.41
CA GLN A 12 -9.98 25.01 8.99
C GLN A 12 -8.79 24.40 9.74
N GLN A 13 -7.81 25.22 10.17
CA GLN A 13 -6.68 24.75 10.99
C GLN A 13 -7.06 24.42 12.44
N GLN A 14 -8.18 24.96 12.95
CA GLN A 14 -8.61 24.76 14.34
C GLN A 14 -9.41 23.46 14.58
N ASP A 15 -9.85 22.75 13.53
CA ASP A 15 -10.67 21.53 13.62
C ASP A 15 -9.91 20.24 13.25
N SER A 16 -8.57 20.26 13.16
CA SER A 16 -7.81 19.03 12.91
C SER A 16 -7.74 18.16 14.16
N PRO A 17 -8.09 16.86 14.09
CA PRO A 17 -7.99 15.94 15.25
C PRO A 17 -6.54 15.73 15.73
N LEU A 18 -5.56 16.17 14.93
CA LEU A 18 -4.14 16.09 15.25
C LEU A 18 -3.63 17.29 16.05
N GLN A 19 -4.43 18.36 16.19
CA GLN A 19 -4.09 19.55 16.96
C GLN A 19 -5.04 19.70 18.15
N THR A 20 -4.47 19.89 19.35
CA THR A 20 -5.23 20.10 20.58
C THR A 20 -4.58 21.19 21.42
N GLU A 21 -5.30 21.73 22.40
CA GLU A 21 -4.76 22.67 23.38
C GLU A 21 -3.57 22.10 24.18
N ARG A 22 -3.41 20.77 24.21
CA ARG A 22 -2.37 20.07 24.97
C ARG A 22 -1.17 19.62 24.12
N GLY A 23 -1.18 19.88 22.81
CA GLY A 23 -0.10 19.52 21.90
C GLY A 23 -0.56 19.14 20.50
N ALA A 24 0.41 18.85 19.63
CA ALA A 24 0.19 18.45 18.24
C ALA A 24 0.81 17.06 17.97
N THR A 25 0.09 16.25 17.19
CA THR A 25 0.56 14.94 16.72
C THR A 25 1.00 15.07 15.27
N ARG A 26 2.28 14.81 14.99
CA ARG A 26 2.82 14.77 13.62
C ARG A 26 2.90 13.32 13.16
N ILE A 27 2.30 13.03 12.01
CA ILE A 27 2.39 11.72 11.38
C ILE A 27 3.43 11.77 10.27
N GLU A 28 4.41 10.88 10.34
CA GLU A 28 5.45 10.76 9.31
C GLU A 28 4.88 10.16 8.02
N ASP A 29 5.41 10.62 6.89
CA ASP A 29 5.07 10.18 5.53
C ASP A 29 5.05 8.65 5.39
N GLY A 30 6.02 7.96 5.99
CA GLY A 30 6.15 6.52 5.93
C GLY A 30 5.07 5.76 6.68
N VAL A 31 4.40 6.38 7.65
CA VAL A 31 3.22 5.79 8.30
C VAL A 31 2.03 5.88 7.36
N VAL A 32 1.80 7.06 6.78
CA VAL A 32 0.70 7.29 5.84
C VAL A 32 0.84 6.41 4.59
N SER A 33 2.06 6.30 4.04
CA SER A 33 2.38 5.42 2.90
C SER A 33 2.05 3.96 3.20
N LYS A 34 2.33 3.47 4.41
CA LYS A 34 1.96 2.09 4.81
C LYS A 34 0.45 1.91 4.87
N ILE A 35 -0.28 2.83 5.49
CA ILE A 35 -1.74 2.75 5.58
C ILE A 35 -2.37 2.82 4.19
N ALA A 36 -1.92 3.75 3.34
CA ALA A 36 -2.40 3.88 1.97
C ALA A 36 -2.08 2.63 1.13
N GLY A 37 -0.90 2.04 1.29
CA GLY A 37 -0.55 0.79 0.61
C GLY A 37 -1.40 -0.40 1.03
N ILE A 38 -1.69 -0.53 2.34
CA ILE A 38 -2.61 -1.56 2.85
C ILE A 38 -4.01 -1.32 2.30
N ALA A 39 -4.50 -0.08 2.38
CA ALA A 39 -5.81 0.31 1.85
C ALA A 39 -5.95 0.01 0.35
N ALA A 40 -4.91 0.26 -0.44
CA ALA A 40 -4.92 -0.07 -1.86
C ALA A 40 -5.06 -1.59 -2.11
N GLN A 41 -4.40 -2.41 -1.29
CA GLN A 41 -4.43 -3.88 -1.38
C GLN A 41 -5.74 -4.52 -0.90
N GLU A 42 -6.57 -3.80 -0.13
CA GLU A 42 -7.90 -4.27 0.28
C GLU A 42 -8.88 -4.36 -0.90
N VAL A 43 -8.59 -3.67 -2.02
CA VAL A 43 -9.43 -3.71 -3.21
C VAL A 43 -9.09 -4.96 -4.04
N ASP A 44 -10.11 -5.78 -4.27
CA ASP A 44 -9.96 -7.02 -5.05
C ASP A 44 -9.41 -6.76 -6.46
N GLY A 45 -8.47 -7.60 -6.88
CA GLY A 45 -7.80 -7.51 -8.18
C GLY A 45 -6.70 -6.45 -8.27
N VAL A 46 -6.23 -5.91 -7.15
CA VAL A 46 -5.12 -4.94 -7.08
C VAL A 46 -3.89 -5.56 -6.45
N ARG A 47 -2.73 -5.27 -7.03
CA ARG A 47 -1.42 -5.50 -6.42
C ARG A 47 -0.59 -4.22 -6.48
N MET A 48 0.25 -4.04 -5.48
CA MET A 48 1.11 -2.85 -5.34
C MET A 48 2.55 -3.21 -5.66
N GLY A 49 3.20 -2.40 -6.51
CA GLY A 49 4.61 -2.58 -6.88
C GLY A 49 4.87 -3.63 -7.97
N GLY A 50 5.90 -3.36 -8.79
CA GLY A 50 6.22 -4.06 -10.04
C GLY A 50 6.54 -5.56 -9.90
N GLY A 51 6.21 -6.29 -10.97
CA GLY A 51 6.04 -7.74 -11.03
C GLY A 51 7.13 -8.65 -10.46
N THR A 52 6.65 -9.73 -9.83
CA THR A 52 7.11 -11.14 -9.81
C THR A 52 8.60 -11.53 -9.73
N SER A 53 9.57 -10.62 -9.64
CA SER A 53 11.00 -11.01 -9.73
C SER A 53 11.82 -10.85 -8.44
N GLN A 54 11.24 -10.34 -7.34
CA GLN A 54 11.99 -10.16 -6.08
C GLN A 54 11.63 -11.15 -4.95
N ALA A 55 10.68 -12.07 -5.17
CA ALA A 55 10.34 -13.07 -4.15
C ALA A 55 11.50 -14.07 -3.88
N ILE A 56 12.47 -14.20 -4.79
CA ILE A 56 13.62 -15.11 -4.61
C ILE A 56 14.80 -14.42 -3.86
N GLY A 57 14.81 -13.09 -3.74
CA GLY A 57 15.88 -12.37 -3.02
C GLY A 57 15.62 -12.11 -1.52
N GLY A 58 14.38 -12.30 -1.07
CA GLY A 58 13.94 -11.88 0.28
C GLY A 58 14.53 -12.69 1.44
N LEU A 59 14.98 -13.92 1.20
CA LEU A 59 15.62 -14.76 2.22
C LEU A 59 17.14 -14.57 2.32
N LEU A 60 17.78 -14.01 1.30
CA LEU A 60 19.22 -13.62 1.34
C LEU A 60 19.40 -12.22 1.95
N SER A 61 18.35 -11.40 1.93
CA SER A 61 18.37 -10.01 2.41
C SER A 61 18.41 -9.87 3.94
N SER A 62 18.07 -10.93 4.69
CA SER A 62 18.11 -10.91 6.16
C SER A 62 19.51 -11.08 6.76
N VAL A 63 20.53 -11.42 5.95
CA VAL A 63 21.90 -11.66 6.42
C VAL A 63 22.91 -10.63 5.91
N THR A 64 22.65 -9.96 4.79
CA THR A 64 23.63 -9.03 4.19
C THR A 64 23.12 -7.60 4.11
N GLY A 65 22.71 -6.99 5.24
CA GLY A 65 22.65 -5.51 5.42
C GLY A 65 22.10 -4.70 4.24
N GLY A 66 21.16 -5.27 3.49
CA GLY A 66 20.75 -4.80 2.18
C GLY A 66 19.62 -3.81 2.33
N SER A 67 19.95 -2.62 2.83
CA SER A 67 19.13 -1.42 2.71
C SER A 67 18.77 -1.21 1.24
N THR A 68 17.63 -1.73 0.83
CA THR A 68 16.93 -1.28 -0.37
C THR A 68 16.32 0.08 -0.03
N GLY A 69 17.08 1.14 -0.31
CA GLY A 69 16.59 2.50 -0.61
C GLY A 69 15.82 3.20 0.50
N GLY A 70 16.39 4.30 1.01
CA GLY A 70 15.83 5.04 2.14
C GLY A 70 14.42 5.61 1.91
N GLY A 71 13.75 5.82 3.04
CA GLY A 71 12.49 6.57 3.16
C GLY A 71 11.27 5.69 3.05
N GLY A 72 10.61 5.43 4.19
CA GLY A 72 9.19 5.17 4.47
C GLY A 72 8.18 4.54 3.48
N GLN A 73 8.53 4.25 2.23
CA GLN A 73 7.58 4.08 1.15
C GLN A 73 7.14 2.62 1.09
N SER A 74 5.84 2.39 1.25
CA SER A 74 5.23 1.11 0.88
C SER A 74 5.47 0.88 -0.61
N ARG A 75 5.73 -0.37 -1.03
CA ARG A 75 6.07 -0.69 -2.43
C ARG A 75 5.01 -0.11 -3.36
N GLY A 76 5.39 0.89 -4.17
CA GLY A 76 4.49 1.53 -5.12
C GLY A 76 3.55 2.60 -4.56
N VAL A 77 3.79 3.14 -3.35
CA VAL A 77 3.03 4.28 -2.81
C VAL A 77 3.97 5.38 -2.32
N SER A 78 3.88 6.54 -2.98
CA SER A 78 4.47 7.80 -2.50
C SER A 78 3.42 8.66 -1.85
N VAL A 79 3.84 9.35 -0.78
CA VAL A 79 2.98 10.23 -0.01
C VAL A 79 3.77 11.47 0.36
N GLU A 80 3.14 12.61 0.15
CA GLU A 80 3.59 13.88 0.69
C GLU A 80 2.58 14.33 1.76
N VAL A 81 3.08 14.62 2.96
CA VAL A 81 2.26 15.03 4.10
C VAL A 81 2.52 16.49 4.45
N GLY A 82 1.44 17.25 4.58
CA GLY A 82 1.40 18.55 5.21
C GLY A 82 1.11 18.43 6.71
N GLU A 83 0.70 19.54 7.32
CA GLU A 83 0.31 19.56 8.74
C GLU A 83 -1.07 18.94 8.97
N VAL A 84 -1.97 19.08 7.99
CA VAL A 84 -3.36 18.61 8.04
C VAL A 84 -3.80 17.89 6.77
N GLU A 85 -2.95 17.90 5.74
CA GLU A 85 -3.27 17.43 4.39
C GLU A 85 -2.30 16.31 3.95
N ALA A 86 -2.75 15.45 3.03
CA ALA A 86 -1.91 14.44 2.39
C ALA A 86 -2.22 14.32 0.90
N ALA A 87 -1.17 14.23 0.08
CA ALA A 87 -1.23 13.89 -1.34
C ALA A 87 -0.60 12.50 -1.56
N ILE A 88 -1.24 11.67 -2.39
CA ILE A 88 -0.87 10.25 -2.53
C ILE A 88 -0.71 9.89 -4.00
N ASP A 89 0.43 9.31 -4.35
CA ASP A 89 0.70 8.71 -5.66
C ASP A 89 0.86 7.20 -5.52
N ALA A 90 0.01 6.44 -6.20
CA ALA A 90 -0.01 4.98 -6.14
C ALA A 90 0.27 4.35 -7.51
N THR A 91 1.10 3.32 -7.53
CA THR A 91 1.38 2.49 -8.72
C THR A 91 0.83 1.09 -8.51
N LEU A 92 -0.07 0.68 -9.40
CA LEU A 92 -0.84 -0.57 -9.30
C LEU A 92 -0.56 -1.51 -10.47
N THR A 93 -0.67 -2.80 -10.18
CA THR A 93 -0.84 -3.86 -11.16
C THR A 93 -2.24 -4.45 -11.01
N VAL A 94 -3.01 -4.54 -12.10
CA VAL A 94 -4.46 -4.87 -12.06
C VAL A 94 -4.73 -6.25 -12.63
N ALA A 95 -5.69 -6.99 -12.07
CA ALA A 95 -6.08 -8.30 -12.58
C ALA A 95 -6.76 -8.19 -13.96
N TYR A 96 -6.38 -9.08 -14.89
CA TYR A 96 -7.01 -9.21 -16.20
C TYR A 96 -8.52 -9.50 -16.05
N GLY A 97 -9.32 -8.94 -16.95
CA GLY A 97 -10.78 -9.06 -16.93
C GLY A 97 -11.49 -8.10 -15.97
N ARG A 98 -10.77 -7.22 -15.28
CA ARG A 98 -11.35 -6.13 -14.47
C ARG A 98 -11.34 -4.80 -15.22
N SER A 99 -12.32 -3.94 -14.93
CA SER A 99 -12.36 -2.56 -15.45
C SER A 99 -11.36 -1.69 -14.68
N ILE A 100 -10.27 -1.30 -15.34
CA ILE A 100 -9.22 -0.46 -14.74
C ILE A 100 -9.79 0.84 -14.14
N PRO A 101 -10.67 1.61 -14.82
CA PRO A 101 -11.25 2.82 -14.23
C PRO A 101 -12.02 2.55 -12.93
N GLN A 102 -12.81 1.47 -12.87
CA GLN A 102 -13.58 1.11 -11.68
C GLN A 102 -12.68 0.66 -10.54
N VAL A 103 -11.63 -0.12 -10.85
CA VAL A 103 -10.63 -0.55 -9.87
C VAL A 103 -9.89 0.66 -9.32
N ALA A 104 -9.40 1.56 -10.17
CA ALA A 104 -8.72 2.77 -9.75
C ALA A 104 -9.62 3.68 -8.88
N GLU A 105 -10.90 3.81 -9.25
CA GLU A 105 -11.87 4.55 -8.44
C GLU A 105 -12.10 3.89 -7.07
N ALA A 106 -12.24 2.56 -7.03
CA ALA A 106 -12.38 1.82 -5.79
C ALA A 106 -11.15 1.97 -4.87
N VAL A 107 -9.94 1.86 -5.43
CA VAL A 107 -8.68 2.10 -4.72
C VAL A 107 -8.62 3.52 -4.18
N ARG A 108 -8.90 4.52 -5.02
CA ARG A 108 -8.91 5.93 -4.63
C ARG A 108 -9.83 6.18 -3.44
N ARG A 109 -11.09 5.73 -3.54
CA ARG A 109 -12.06 5.87 -2.44
C ARG A 109 -11.59 5.17 -1.18
N ASN A 110 -11.03 3.95 -1.29
CA ASN A 110 -10.59 3.22 -0.11
C ASN A 110 -9.40 3.90 0.57
N ILE A 111 -8.41 4.36 -0.19
CA ILE A 111 -7.27 5.11 0.35
C ILE A 111 -7.75 6.37 1.09
N ILE A 112 -8.60 7.18 0.46
CA ILE A 112 -9.14 8.41 1.06
C ILE A 112 -9.81 8.07 2.39
N ASN A 113 -10.75 7.12 2.37
CA ASN A 113 -11.48 6.72 3.56
C ASN A 113 -10.54 6.22 4.67
N ARG A 114 -9.55 5.39 4.36
CA ARG A 114 -8.65 4.83 5.37
C ARG A 114 -7.72 5.88 5.96
N VAL A 115 -7.17 6.77 5.14
CA VAL A 115 -6.25 7.82 5.61
C VAL A 115 -7.01 8.84 6.45
N GLU A 116 -8.17 9.32 6.00
CA GLU A 116 -8.95 10.30 6.76
C GLU A 116 -9.44 9.73 8.09
N ASN A 117 -9.95 8.49 8.10
CA ASN A 117 -10.52 7.91 9.32
C ASN A 117 -9.48 7.35 10.31
N LEU A 118 -8.34 6.82 9.84
CA LEU A 118 -7.34 6.21 10.71
C LEU A 118 -6.20 7.15 11.08
N VAL A 119 -5.87 8.09 10.19
CA VAL A 119 -4.72 8.99 10.35
C VAL A 119 -5.16 10.39 10.74
N GLY A 120 -6.38 10.81 10.38
CA GLY A 120 -6.89 12.14 10.69
C GLY A 120 -6.29 13.26 9.83
N LEU A 121 -5.75 12.91 8.65
CA LEU A 121 -5.29 13.85 7.63
C LEU A 121 -6.33 13.95 6.51
N ASN A 122 -6.57 15.14 5.98
CA ASN A 122 -7.44 15.36 4.83
C ASN A 122 -6.70 14.99 3.54
N VAL A 123 -7.30 14.15 2.69
CA VAL A 123 -6.64 13.75 1.44
C VAL A 123 -7.00 14.74 0.33
N THR A 124 -6.00 15.47 -0.17
CA THR A 124 -6.21 16.48 -1.22
C THR A 124 -6.36 15.81 -2.59
N GLU A 125 -5.52 14.82 -2.88
CA GLU A 125 -5.54 14.07 -4.12
C GLU A 125 -4.99 12.65 -3.98
N VAL A 126 -5.46 11.78 -4.88
CA VAL A 126 -4.91 10.43 -5.07
C VAL A 126 -4.72 10.16 -6.55
N ASN A 127 -3.45 10.17 -6.96
CA ASN A 127 -3.02 9.85 -8.31
C ASN A 127 -2.70 8.37 -8.41
N ILE A 128 -3.15 7.74 -9.49
CA ILE A 128 -3.03 6.30 -9.69
C ILE A 128 -2.43 6.04 -11.06
N ALA A 129 -1.25 5.44 -11.08
CA ALA A 129 -0.61 4.89 -12.27
C ALA A 129 -0.82 3.37 -12.31
N VAL A 130 -1.29 2.85 -13.45
CA VAL A 130 -1.39 1.39 -13.66
C VAL A 130 -0.28 0.98 -14.60
N ASN A 131 0.67 0.18 -14.11
CA ASN A 131 1.89 -0.16 -14.85
C ASN A 131 1.88 -1.57 -15.47
N ASP A 132 1.01 -2.46 -14.99
CA ASP A 132 0.98 -3.86 -15.42
C ASP A 132 -0.39 -4.51 -15.20
N VAL A 133 -0.61 -5.66 -15.85
CA VAL A 133 -1.80 -6.51 -15.71
C VAL A 133 -1.39 -7.95 -15.43
N PHE A 134 -2.09 -8.61 -14.52
CA PHE A 134 -1.78 -10.01 -14.16
C PHE A 134 -2.95 -10.95 -14.33
N PHE A 135 -2.65 -12.24 -14.47
CA PHE A 135 -3.64 -13.28 -14.73
C PHE A 135 -3.81 -14.14 -13.47
N PRO A 136 -4.89 -13.92 -12.67
CA PRO A 136 -5.05 -14.60 -11.38
C PRO A 136 -5.13 -16.13 -11.50
N GLU A 137 -5.63 -16.64 -12.63
CA GLU A 137 -5.77 -18.08 -12.86
C GLU A 137 -4.43 -18.79 -12.99
N GLN A 138 -3.45 -18.17 -13.65
CA GLN A 138 -2.12 -18.74 -13.83
C GLN A 138 -1.37 -18.83 -12.49
N GLU A 139 -1.54 -17.83 -11.63
CA GLU A 139 -0.92 -17.81 -10.29
C GLU A 139 -1.51 -18.89 -9.38
N ARG A 140 -2.85 -19.03 -9.36
CA ARG A 140 -3.51 -20.10 -8.58
C ARG A 140 -3.05 -21.50 -9.00
N GLN A 141 -2.81 -21.73 -10.30
CA GLN A 141 -2.31 -23.02 -10.80
C GLN A 141 -0.88 -23.27 -10.30
N GLN A 142 0.01 -22.28 -10.40
CA GLN A 142 1.38 -22.39 -9.93
C GLN A 142 1.47 -22.63 -8.42
N GLU A 143 0.64 -21.95 -7.63
CA GLU A 143 0.58 -22.15 -6.17
C GLU A 143 0.14 -23.58 -5.81
N GLN A 144 -0.87 -24.12 -6.50
CA GLN A 144 -1.34 -25.49 -6.28
C GLN A 144 -0.26 -26.52 -6.61
N GLU A 145 0.44 -26.36 -7.72
CA GLU A 145 1.56 -27.24 -8.08
C GLU A 145 2.71 -27.15 -7.07
N GLN A 146 3.04 -25.96 -6.58
CA GLN A 146 4.08 -25.79 -5.57
C GLN A 146 3.69 -26.44 -4.24
N GLN A 147 2.44 -26.32 -3.82
CA GLN A 147 1.93 -26.99 -2.62
C GLN A 147 1.97 -28.51 -2.77
N GLN A 148 1.56 -29.06 -3.92
CA GLN A 148 1.69 -30.49 -4.20
C GLN A 148 3.14 -30.96 -4.15
N ARG A 149 4.06 -30.25 -4.82
CA ARG A 149 5.50 -30.57 -4.77
C ARG A 149 6.07 -30.51 -3.34
N GLN A 150 5.65 -29.54 -2.53
CA GLN A 150 6.09 -29.44 -1.13
C GLN A 150 5.52 -30.59 -0.27
N LEU A 151 4.27 -31.00 -0.50
CA LEU A 151 3.65 -32.12 0.22
C LEU A 151 4.34 -33.46 -0.12
N GLU A 152 4.68 -33.68 -1.40
CA GLU A 152 5.41 -34.87 -1.85
C GLU A 152 6.83 -34.93 -1.27
N GLN A 153 7.53 -33.79 -1.18
CA GLN A 153 8.85 -33.70 -0.57
C GLN A 153 8.81 -33.98 0.95
N GLN A 154 7.74 -33.56 1.63
CA GLN A 154 7.55 -33.83 3.06
C GLN A 154 7.26 -35.31 3.34
N GLN A 155 6.50 -35.98 2.46
CA GLN A 155 6.19 -37.41 2.60
C GLN A 155 7.41 -38.29 2.29
N SER A 156 8.15 -38.00 1.23
CA SER A 156 9.37 -38.74 0.86
C SER A 156 10.51 -38.62 1.90
N GLY A 157 10.59 -37.48 2.61
CA GLY A 157 11.54 -37.29 3.72
C GLY A 157 11.19 -38.07 5.00
N GLN A 158 9.92 -38.41 5.22
CA GLN A 158 9.49 -39.19 6.39
C GLN A 158 9.78 -40.69 6.24
N GLU A 159 9.72 -41.23 5.02
CA GLU A 159 9.97 -42.65 4.75
C GLU A 159 11.45 -43.06 4.87
N GLN A 160 12.39 -42.12 4.68
CA GLN A 160 13.82 -42.39 4.79
C GLN A 160 14.34 -42.47 6.24
N ARG A 161 13.58 -42.01 7.24
CA ARG A 161 13.99 -42.06 8.65
C ARG A 161 13.60 -43.34 9.39
N VAL A 162 12.91 -44.28 8.75
CA VAL A 162 12.36 -45.50 9.36
C VAL A 162 13.13 -46.77 8.95
N ARG A 163 14.29 -46.65 8.29
CA ARG A 163 15.20 -47.78 8.00
C ARG A 163 16.50 -47.70 8.78
#